data_AF-A0A2P2L088-F1
#
_entry.id   AF-A0A2P2L088-F1
#
_cell.length_a   1.000
_cell.length_b   1.000
_cell.length_c   1.000
_cell.angle_alpha   90.00
_cell.angle_beta   90.00
_cell.angle_gamma   90.00
#
_symmetry.space_group_name_H-M   'P 1'
#
loop_
_entity.id
_entity.type
_entity.pdbx_description
1 polymer ?
#
loop_
_entity_poly.entity_id
_entity_poly.type
_entity_poly.pdbx_seq_one_letter_code
_entity_poly.pdbx_strand_id
1 'polypeptide(L)'
;MARKVSGLVNMYRITGDDWDTWGDLASHFGVSSKLSAANMIGAEGLLGKSWPDLDMLPLGWLTDPGSNEGPHRKSKLNLDEQRTQMTLWAMAKSPIMFGGDVRALDYATYLLITHPTLLEINSFSSNNKEFPYVTGRMGSASKIERPTRKLGRHPMEVGPSHTHFLGLSSCKDPKVYGWSVKALDQDVDQICWKEKLEGHRPLCLYKRKPLLASDGQILYQQRIQELHLFASDGTEFCLDASSKRKLTSKEFKRTSFSVCRQDANQMWELNANGTLINNHSGLCAMVNSDEFDAVPSGIRSWIATGKRGEIYLAFFNLNPKKTVMSAKIADIAKALPRENLTRPCIGWDVWSGKRIGSAIYSITIEVETHGCALFVLNCHNREG
;
A
#
# COMPACT_ATOMS: atom_id res chain seq x y z
N MET A 1 0.15 12.32 -9.22
CA MET A 1 1.43 11.90 -9.83
C MET A 1 1.20 11.00 -11.04
N ALA A 2 0.52 9.85 -10.90
CA ALA A 2 0.27 8.86 -11.97
C ALA A 2 -0.16 9.43 -13.34
N ARG A 3 -1.17 10.32 -13.39
CA ARG A 3 -1.64 10.95 -14.65
C ARG A 3 -0.56 11.69 -15.44
N LYS A 4 0.46 12.24 -14.77
CA LYS A 4 1.54 12.97 -15.44
C LYS A 4 2.56 12.03 -16.09
N VAL A 5 2.60 10.77 -15.65
CA VAL A 5 3.63 9.80 -16.04
C VAL A 5 3.05 8.73 -16.96
N SER A 6 1.76 8.37 -16.81
CA SER A 6 1.15 7.27 -17.56
C SER A 6 1.35 7.37 -19.07
N GLY A 7 1.21 8.56 -19.66
CA GLY A 7 1.40 8.78 -21.10
C GLY A 7 2.85 8.61 -21.60
N LEU A 8 3.83 8.50 -20.70
CA LEU A 8 5.26 8.43 -21.03
C LEU A 8 5.86 7.03 -20.86
N VAL A 9 5.11 6.09 -20.28
CA VAL A 9 5.62 4.76 -19.92
C VAL A 9 4.60 3.67 -20.24
N ASN A 10 5.04 2.41 -20.27
CA ASN A 10 4.14 1.25 -20.38
C ASN A 10 3.66 0.76 -19.01
N MET A 11 4.42 1.05 -17.95
CA MET A 11 4.08 0.74 -16.58
C MET A 11 4.78 1.68 -15.62
N TYR A 12 4.22 1.89 -14.43
CA TYR A 12 4.84 2.69 -13.37
C TYR A 12 4.51 2.10 -12.01
N ARG A 13 5.54 1.92 -11.16
CA ARG A 13 5.35 1.42 -9.80
C ARG A 13 4.52 2.40 -8.97
N ILE A 14 3.55 1.89 -8.22
CA ILE A 14 2.60 2.71 -7.44
C ILE A 14 2.79 2.62 -5.93
N THR A 15 3.66 1.74 -5.47
CA THR A 15 4.00 1.49 -4.06
C THR A 15 5.52 1.41 -3.87
N GLY A 16 5.96 1.17 -2.64
CA GLY A 16 7.37 0.80 -2.35
C GLY A 16 7.71 -0.60 -2.85
N ASP A 17 8.87 -1.12 -2.46
CA ASP A 17 9.25 -2.51 -2.77
C ASP A 17 8.28 -3.48 -2.08
N ASP A 18 7.65 -4.38 -2.85
CA ASP A 18 6.81 -5.44 -2.30
C ASP A 18 7.67 -6.62 -1.82
N TRP A 19 7.37 -7.11 -0.62
CA TRP A 19 8.02 -8.26 -0.01
C TRP A 19 6.99 -9.19 0.61
N ASP A 20 7.46 -10.34 1.07
CA ASP A 20 6.63 -11.44 1.52
C ASP A 20 6.11 -11.27 2.96
N THR A 21 5.60 -10.08 3.30
CA THR A 21 4.89 -9.83 4.55
C THR A 21 3.44 -9.42 4.27
N TRP A 22 2.53 -9.77 5.20
CA TRP A 22 1.13 -9.36 5.07
C TRP A 22 0.96 -7.84 5.04
N GLY A 23 1.80 -7.09 5.77
CA GLY A 23 1.73 -5.63 5.78
C GLY A 23 2.03 -5.02 4.41
N ASP A 24 3.06 -5.53 3.73
CA ASP A 24 3.44 -5.10 2.38
C ASP A 24 2.29 -5.41 1.41
N LEU A 25 1.79 -6.64 1.40
CA LEU A 25 0.66 -7.07 0.57
C LEU A 25 -0.61 -6.23 0.83
N ALA A 26 -0.98 -6.04 2.10
CA ALA A 26 -2.20 -5.33 2.48
C ALA A 26 -2.17 -3.84 2.05
N SER A 27 -0.99 -3.23 2.00
CA SER A 27 -0.83 -1.82 1.61
C SER A 27 -1.29 -1.53 0.18
N HIS A 28 -1.22 -2.52 -0.72
CA HIS A 28 -1.60 -2.37 -2.14
C HIS A 28 -3.10 -2.17 -2.34
N PHE A 29 -3.97 -2.65 -1.45
CA PHE A 29 -5.42 -2.54 -1.60
C PHE A 29 -5.88 -1.08 -1.69
N GLY A 30 -5.36 -0.22 -0.80
CA GLY A 30 -5.74 1.19 -0.76
C GLY A 30 -5.29 1.96 -2.01
N VAL A 31 -4.07 1.71 -2.47
CA VAL A 31 -3.52 2.40 -3.66
C VAL A 31 -4.20 1.90 -4.95
N SER A 32 -4.39 0.59 -5.08
CA SER A 32 -5.07 -0.03 -6.23
C SER A 32 -6.50 0.48 -6.38
N SER A 33 -7.23 0.59 -5.25
CA SER A 33 -8.58 1.17 -5.22
C SER A 33 -8.58 2.60 -5.78
N LYS A 34 -7.73 3.48 -5.23
CA LYS A 34 -7.60 4.88 -5.68
C LYS A 34 -7.28 4.98 -7.17
N LEU A 35 -6.42 4.10 -7.70
CA LEU A 35 -6.06 4.11 -9.12
C LEU A 35 -7.18 3.57 -10.01
N SER A 36 -7.92 2.56 -9.56
CA SER A 36 -9.12 2.10 -10.29
C SER A 36 -10.18 3.19 -10.37
N ALA A 37 -10.48 3.87 -9.27
CA ALA A 37 -11.43 4.99 -9.22
C ALA A 37 -11.00 6.18 -10.09
N ALA A 38 -9.69 6.38 -10.26
CA ALA A 38 -9.13 7.41 -11.13
C ALA A 38 -9.02 7.00 -12.61
N ASN A 39 -9.53 5.82 -13.00
CA ASN A 39 -9.45 5.23 -14.33
C ASN A 39 -8.00 5.09 -14.86
N MET A 40 -7.07 4.74 -13.98
CA MET A 40 -5.65 4.62 -14.33
C MET A 40 -5.24 3.22 -14.79
N ILE A 41 -6.07 2.19 -14.59
CA ILE A 41 -5.79 0.82 -15.03
C ILE A 41 -5.90 0.76 -16.56
N GLY A 42 -4.78 0.52 -17.25
CA GLY A 42 -4.75 0.50 -18.72
C GLY A 42 -5.10 1.88 -19.32
N ALA A 43 -4.64 2.96 -18.67
CA ALA A 43 -4.71 4.32 -19.21
C ALA A 43 -3.87 4.46 -20.48
N GLU A 44 -4.01 5.56 -21.22
CA GLU A 44 -3.14 5.85 -22.36
C GLU A 44 -1.67 5.91 -21.93
N GLY A 45 -0.81 5.20 -22.67
CA GLY A 45 0.61 5.08 -22.39
C GLY A 45 1.47 5.13 -23.65
N LEU A 46 2.79 5.06 -23.46
CA LEU A 46 3.79 5.31 -24.51
C LEU A 46 3.57 4.49 -25.78
N LEU A 47 3.33 3.18 -25.64
CA LEU A 47 3.08 2.24 -26.74
C LEU A 47 1.67 1.66 -26.66
N GLY A 48 0.69 2.49 -26.29
CA GLY A 48 -0.71 2.12 -26.22
C GLY A 48 -1.28 2.27 -24.81
N LYS A 49 -1.08 1.26 -23.96
CA LYS A 49 -1.58 1.27 -22.58
C LYS A 49 -0.46 1.38 -21.55
N SER A 50 -0.74 2.10 -20.47
CA SER A 50 0.10 2.16 -19.28
C SER A 50 -0.58 1.46 -18.10
N TRP A 51 0.20 0.68 -17.36
CA TRP A 51 -0.28 -0.16 -16.27
C TRP A 51 0.27 0.27 -14.90
N PRO A 52 -0.59 0.46 -13.90
CA PRO A 52 -0.17 0.51 -12.50
C PRO A 52 0.58 -0.76 -12.11
N ASP A 53 1.81 -0.60 -11.63
CA ASP A 53 2.65 -1.72 -11.21
C ASP A 53 2.68 -1.85 -9.68
N LEU A 54 2.13 -2.97 -9.21
CA LEU A 54 2.13 -3.37 -7.80
C LEU A 54 3.44 -4.03 -7.36
N ASP A 55 4.47 -4.00 -8.21
CA ASP A 55 5.77 -4.63 -8.02
C ASP A 55 5.77 -6.16 -8.24
N MET A 56 6.97 -6.73 -8.17
CA MET A 56 7.23 -8.14 -8.36
C MET A 56 6.56 -9.01 -7.29
N LEU A 57 6.24 -10.25 -7.65
CA LEU A 57 5.63 -11.24 -6.77
C LEU A 57 6.71 -11.95 -5.93
N PRO A 58 6.76 -11.74 -4.59
CA PRO A 58 7.72 -12.37 -3.70
C PRO A 58 7.24 -13.78 -3.32
N LEU A 59 7.18 -14.67 -4.32
CA LEU A 59 6.71 -16.05 -4.22
C LEU A 59 7.83 -17.06 -4.47
N GLY A 60 7.66 -18.29 -3.97
CA GLY A 60 8.63 -19.37 -4.17
C GLY A 60 9.91 -19.19 -3.36
N TRP A 61 11.07 -19.39 -3.99
CA TRP A 61 12.39 -19.35 -3.36
C TRP A 61 13.08 -17.99 -3.56
N LEU A 62 13.38 -17.29 -2.47
CA LEU A 62 13.74 -15.87 -2.41
C LEU A 62 14.93 -15.62 -1.49
N THR A 63 15.42 -14.39 -1.46
CA THR A 63 16.34 -13.86 -0.43
C THR A 63 15.59 -12.95 0.57
N ASP A 64 16.26 -12.54 1.64
CA ASP A 64 15.76 -11.44 2.48
C ASP A 64 15.82 -10.09 1.75
N PRO A 65 14.96 -9.12 2.14
CA PRO A 65 14.96 -7.78 1.56
C PRO A 65 16.36 -7.16 1.51
N GLY A 66 16.73 -6.65 0.34
CA GLY A 66 18.03 -6.00 0.13
C GLY A 66 19.23 -6.93 0.04
N SER A 67 19.05 -8.26 0.12
CA SER A 67 20.13 -9.21 -0.08
C SER A 67 20.16 -9.77 -1.50
N ASN A 68 21.35 -9.73 -2.13
CA ASN A 68 21.58 -10.24 -3.48
C ASN A 68 21.97 -11.73 -3.51
N GLU A 69 22.58 -12.26 -2.44
CA GLU A 69 23.19 -13.60 -2.44
C GLU A 69 22.62 -14.54 -1.36
N GLY A 70 21.80 -14.05 -0.43
CA GLY A 70 21.20 -14.88 0.63
C GLY A 70 21.13 -14.20 2.00
N PRO A 71 20.55 -14.86 3.02
CA PRO A 71 20.14 -16.26 3.04
C PRO A 71 18.96 -16.52 2.09
N HIS A 72 18.98 -17.68 1.44
CA HIS A 72 17.84 -18.12 0.63
C HIS A 72 16.80 -18.80 1.50
N ARG A 73 15.52 -18.59 1.17
CA ARG A 73 14.40 -19.10 1.94
C ARG A 73 13.14 -19.16 1.06
N LYS A 74 12.13 -19.88 1.52
CA LYS A 74 10.79 -19.75 0.95
C LYS A 74 10.18 -18.39 1.30
N SER A 75 9.24 -17.95 0.47
CA SER A 75 8.29 -16.89 0.83
C SER A 75 7.64 -17.19 2.18
N LYS A 76 7.49 -16.15 3.01
CA LYS A 76 6.81 -16.18 4.31
C LYS A 76 5.30 -16.05 4.15
N LEU A 77 4.81 -15.70 2.96
CA LEU A 77 3.38 -15.68 2.67
C LEU A 77 2.82 -17.10 2.69
N ASN A 78 1.75 -17.30 3.47
CA ASN A 78 1.02 -18.56 3.45
C ASN A 78 0.18 -18.68 2.16
N LEU A 79 -0.35 -19.87 1.87
CA LEU A 79 -1.06 -20.12 0.60
C LEU A 79 -2.25 -19.18 0.37
N ASP A 80 -3.00 -18.83 1.42
CA ASP A 80 -4.14 -17.92 1.30
C ASP A 80 -3.70 -16.48 1.00
N GLU A 81 -2.59 -16.03 1.60
CA GLU A 81 -1.95 -14.75 1.29
C GLU A 81 -1.41 -14.71 -0.15
N GLN A 82 -0.79 -15.80 -0.62
CA GLN A 82 -0.32 -15.89 -2.01
C GLN A 82 -1.48 -15.85 -3.02
N ARG A 83 -2.59 -16.54 -2.70
CA ARG A 83 -3.83 -16.46 -3.50
C ARG A 83 -4.43 -15.06 -3.50
N THR A 84 -4.44 -14.40 -2.34
CA THR A 84 -4.87 -13.01 -2.20
C THR A 84 -4.04 -12.08 -3.07
N GLN A 85 -2.71 -12.21 -3.02
CA GLN A 85 -1.78 -11.43 -3.84
C GLN A 85 -2.05 -11.61 -5.33
N MET A 86 -2.06 -12.85 -5.81
CA MET A 86 -2.28 -13.12 -7.23
C MET A 86 -3.66 -12.69 -7.71
N THR A 87 -4.69 -12.81 -6.87
CA THR A 87 -6.03 -12.32 -7.20
C THR A 87 -6.07 -10.80 -7.29
N LEU A 88 -5.44 -10.09 -6.36
CA LEU A 88 -5.37 -8.62 -6.43
C LEU A 88 -4.58 -8.16 -7.65
N TRP A 89 -3.42 -8.76 -7.95
CA TRP A 89 -2.61 -8.42 -9.13
C TRP A 89 -3.40 -8.66 -10.43
N ALA A 90 -4.14 -9.77 -10.51
CA ALA A 90 -5.00 -10.05 -11.65
C ALA A 90 -6.13 -9.01 -11.77
N MET A 91 -6.86 -8.76 -10.68
CA MET A 91 -7.99 -7.82 -10.67
C MET A 91 -7.54 -6.37 -10.86
N ALA A 92 -6.36 -5.96 -10.42
CA ALA A 92 -5.80 -4.63 -10.69
C ALA A 92 -5.14 -4.52 -12.07
N LYS A 93 -5.03 -5.63 -12.80
CA LYS A 93 -4.27 -5.76 -14.06
C LYS A 93 -2.82 -5.27 -13.92
N SER A 94 -2.20 -5.55 -12.78
CA SER A 94 -0.78 -5.28 -12.55
C SER A 94 0.07 -6.20 -13.43
N PRO A 95 1.25 -5.77 -13.91
CA PRO A 95 2.24 -6.68 -14.46
C PRO A 95 2.52 -7.84 -13.51
N ILE A 96 2.61 -9.07 -14.05
CA ILE A 96 2.92 -10.28 -13.29
C ILE A 96 4.40 -10.59 -13.53
N MET A 97 5.25 -10.16 -12.59
CA MET A 97 6.69 -10.41 -12.61
C MET A 97 7.04 -11.34 -11.44
N PHE A 98 7.45 -12.58 -11.72
CA PHE A 98 7.81 -13.54 -10.67
C PHE A 98 9.19 -13.23 -10.10
N GLY A 99 9.29 -12.99 -8.79
CA GLY A 99 10.54 -12.62 -8.11
C GLY A 99 11.37 -13.79 -7.58
N GLY A 100 10.82 -15.01 -7.56
CA GLY A 100 11.50 -16.20 -7.05
C GLY A 100 12.39 -16.91 -8.05
N ASP A 101 13.23 -17.82 -7.55
CA ASP A 101 14.01 -18.73 -8.38
C ASP A 101 13.12 -19.81 -9.00
N VAL A 102 12.85 -19.69 -10.29
CA VAL A 102 12.02 -20.63 -11.07
C VAL A 102 12.60 -22.06 -11.13
N ARG A 103 13.89 -22.25 -10.86
CA ARG A 103 14.53 -23.59 -10.81
C ARG A 103 14.15 -24.35 -9.55
N ALA A 104 13.73 -23.63 -8.51
CA ALA A 104 13.28 -24.17 -7.22
C ALA A 104 11.76 -24.02 -7.03
N LEU A 105 11.01 -23.90 -8.13
CA LEU A 105 9.57 -23.69 -8.10
C LEU A 105 8.82 -24.94 -7.63
N ASP A 106 8.07 -24.81 -6.53
CA ASP A 106 7.19 -25.88 -6.09
C ASP A 106 5.87 -25.91 -6.86
N TYR A 107 5.20 -27.06 -6.81
CA TYR A 107 3.99 -27.31 -7.57
C TYR A 107 2.82 -26.37 -7.19
N ALA A 108 2.71 -25.98 -5.92
CA ALA A 108 1.63 -25.10 -5.47
C ALA A 108 1.82 -23.69 -6.03
N THR A 109 3.04 -23.14 -5.97
CA THR A 109 3.36 -21.85 -6.58
C THR A 109 3.23 -21.91 -8.10
N TYR A 110 3.67 -22.99 -8.76
CA TYR A 110 3.49 -23.18 -10.20
C TYR A 110 2.01 -23.11 -10.62
N LEU A 111 1.14 -23.88 -9.96
CA LEU A 111 -0.30 -23.86 -10.25
C LEU A 111 -0.93 -22.48 -10.02
N LEU A 112 -0.45 -21.75 -9.03
CA LEU A 112 -0.94 -20.42 -8.71
C LEU A 112 -0.55 -19.40 -9.80
N ILE A 113 0.72 -19.34 -10.22
CA ILE A 113 1.19 -18.35 -11.21
C ILE A 113 0.78 -18.71 -12.64
N THR A 114 0.37 -19.96 -12.89
CA THR A 114 -0.15 -20.43 -14.18
C THR A 114 -1.68 -20.58 -14.18
N HIS A 115 -2.37 -20.11 -13.14
CA HIS A 115 -3.81 -20.32 -13.01
C HIS A 115 -4.57 -19.63 -14.16
N PRO A 116 -5.26 -20.39 -15.04
CA PRO A 116 -5.80 -19.86 -16.29
C PRO A 116 -6.80 -18.72 -16.07
N THR A 117 -7.68 -18.84 -15.07
CA THR A 117 -8.64 -17.78 -14.73
C THR A 117 -7.97 -16.47 -14.29
N LEU A 118 -6.88 -16.54 -13.50
CA LEU A 118 -6.19 -15.33 -13.04
C LEU A 118 -5.48 -14.63 -14.20
N LEU A 119 -4.82 -15.41 -15.07
CA LEU A 119 -4.18 -14.89 -16.28
C LEU A 119 -5.20 -14.32 -17.27
N GLU A 120 -6.38 -14.93 -17.38
CA GLU A 120 -7.47 -14.43 -18.22
C GLU A 120 -8.02 -13.10 -17.70
N ILE A 121 -8.23 -12.97 -16.38
CA ILE A 121 -8.59 -11.69 -15.75
C ILE A 121 -7.49 -10.64 -16.04
N ASN A 122 -6.25 -10.94 -15.67
CA ASN A 122 -5.13 -10.01 -15.81
C ASN A 122 -4.98 -9.51 -17.25
N SER A 123 -5.03 -10.41 -18.24
CA SER A 123 -4.78 -10.08 -19.64
C SER A 123 -6.00 -9.46 -20.32
N PHE A 124 -7.18 -10.04 -20.14
CA PHE A 124 -8.32 -9.80 -21.04
C PHE A 124 -9.54 -9.16 -20.39
N SER A 125 -9.61 -9.06 -19.05
CA SER A 125 -10.76 -8.38 -18.43
C SER A 125 -10.75 -6.87 -18.65
N SER A 126 -11.92 -6.27 -18.50
CA SER A 126 -12.17 -4.83 -18.54
C SER A 126 -13.03 -4.39 -17.34
N ASN A 127 -13.16 -3.08 -17.12
CA ASN A 127 -13.95 -2.50 -16.02
C ASN A 127 -13.54 -2.97 -14.61
N ASN A 128 -12.26 -3.31 -14.46
CA ASN A 128 -11.63 -3.69 -13.22
C ASN A 128 -11.70 -2.54 -12.21
N LYS A 129 -12.40 -2.75 -11.09
CA LYS A 129 -12.52 -1.76 -10.02
C LYS A 129 -12.90 -2.38 -8.70
N GLU A 130 -12.66 -1.63 -7.62
CA GLU A 130 -13.20 -1.97 -6.32
C GLU A 130 -14.75 -1.95 -6.35
N PHE A 131 -15.35 -2.98 -5.78
CA PHE A 131 -16.79 -3.15 -5.64
C PHE A 131 -17.18 -2.85 -4.19
N PRO A 132 -17.98 -1.80 -3.90
CA PRO A 132 -18.20 -1.35 -2.52
C PRO A 132 -19.35 -2.08 -1.80
N TYR A 133 -20.22 -2.77 -2.53
CA TYR A 133 -21.45 -3.35 -1.96
C TYR A 133 -21.26 -4.79 -1.45
N VAL A 134 -20.32 -4.96 -0.52
CA VAL A 134 -20.04 -6.22 0.16
C VAL A 134 -20.29 -6.08 1.66
N THR A 135 -20.81 -7.14 2.28
CA THR A 135 -21.05 -7.21 3.73
C THR A 135 -20.19 -8.30 4.35
N GLY A 136 -19.75 -8.09 5.58
CA GLY A 136 -18.90 -9.02 6.32
C GLY A 136 -19.44 -9.27 7.71
N ARG A 137 -19.53 -10.54 8.09
CA ARG A 137 -19.80 -10.95 9.48
C ARG A 137 -18.63 -11.80 9.95
N MET A 138 -17.87 -11.28 10.91
CA MET A 138 -16.80 -12.06 11.56
C MET A 138 -17.42 -13.27 12.27
N GLY A 139 -16.76 -14.42 12.16
CA GLY A 139 -17.19 -15.63 12.87
C GLY A 139 -17.20 -15.41 14.38
N SER A 140 -18.29 -15.79 15.05
CA SER A 140 -18.31 -15.85 16.52
C SER A 140 -17.30 -16.89 16.97
N ALA A 141 -16.35 -16.51 17.83
CA ALA A 141 -15.45 -17.46 18.47
C ALA A 141 -16.26 -18.57 19.16
N SER A 142 -15.94 -19.83 18.86
CA SER A 142 -16.46 -20.98 19.59
C SER A 142 -16.07 -20.85 21.06
N LYS A 143 -17.04 -20.52 21.92
CA LYS A 143 -16.87 -20.53 23.38
C LYS A 143 -16.64 -21.97 23.85
N ILE A 144 -15.38 -22.34 24.06
CA ILE A 144 -15.02 -23.39 24.99
C ILE A 144 -13.84 -22.90 25.83
N GLU A 145 -14.13 -22.08 26.84
CA GLU A 145 -13.26 -21.99 28.02
C GLU A 145 -14.14 -21.93 29.28
N ARG A 146 -13.90 -22.89 30.17
CA ARG A 146 -14.50 -23.00 31.50
C ARG A 146 -13.98 -21.87 32.41
N PRO A 147 -14.78 -21.40 33.38
CA PRO A 147 -14.48 -20.20 34.13
C PRO A 147 -13.40 -20.48 35.18
N THR A 148 -12.26 -19.81 35.06
CA THR A 148 -11.40 -19.55 36.22
C THR A 148 -11.46 -18.06 36.55
N ARG A 149 -11.99 -17.78 37.75
CA ARG A 149 -11.95 -16.47 38.40
C ARG A 149 -10.49 -16.00 38.50
N LYS A 150 -10.19 -14.77 38.07
CA LYS A 150 -9.56 -13.75 38.93
C LYS A 150 -9.43 -12.38 38.24
N LEU A 151 -9.93 -11.40 39.00
CA LEU A 151 -9.52 -10.01 39.19
C LEU A 151 -9.45 -9.06 37.97
N GLY A 152 -10.35 -8.08 38.02
CA GLY A 152 -10.53 -7.06 37.01
C GLY A 152 -9.26 -6.28 36.68
N ARG A 153 -9.01 -6.17 35.38
CA ARG A 153 -8.45 -4.97 34.78
C ARG A 153 -9.42 -4.55 33.68
N HIS A 154 -9.95 -3.34 33.79
CA HIS A 154 -10.66 -2.71 32.68
C HIS A 154 -9.75 -2.74 31.45
N PRO A 155 -10.20 -3.22 30.29
CA PRO A 155 -9.50 -2.96 29.04
C PRO A 155 -9.58 -1.45 28.82
N MET A 156 -8.44 -0.76 28.89
CA MET A 156 -8.32 0.54 28.23
C MET A 156 -8.62 0.28 26.75
N GLU A 157 -9.61 0.97 26.22
CA GLU A 157 -9.78 1.16 24.79
C GLU A 157 -8.45 1.69 24.25
N VAL A 158 -7.69 0.84 23.58
CA VAL A 158 -6.53 1.27 22.81
C VAL A 158 -7.10 1.83 21.51
N GLY A 159 -7.34 3.15 21.52
CA GLY A 159 -7.61 3.91 20.30
C GLY A 159 -6.44 3.80 19.32
N PRO A 160 -6.66 4.14 18.03
CA PRO A 160 -5.63 4.05 17.01
C PRO A 160 -4.42 4.91 17.41
N SER A 161 -3.24 4.30 17.43
CA SER A 161 -1.96 5.00 17.55
C SER A 161 -1.71 5.76 16.24
N HIS A 162 -1.93 7.08 16.25
CA HIS A 162 -1.56 7.94 15.13
C HIS A 162 -0.04 8.16 15.14
N THR A 163 0.67 7.41 14.32
CA THR A 163 2.13 7.56 14.18
C THR A 163 2.42 8.50 13.02
N HIS A 164 2.84 9.72 13.33
CA HIS A 164 3.19 10.74 12.33
C HIS A 164 4.56 10.42 11.71
N PHE A 165 4.67 10.50 10.38
CA PHE A 165 5.94 10.30 9.67
C PHE A 165 6.26 11.45 8.71
N LEU A 166 7.56 11.66 8.48
CA LEU A 166 8.09 12.65 7.55
C LEU A 166 8.06 12.10 6.13
N GLY A 167 7.51 12.87 5.19
CA GLY A 167 7.51 12.58 3.76
C GLY A 167 7.91 13.78 2.92
N LEU A 168 8.04 13.55 1.61
CA LEU A 168 8.39 14.57 0.62
C LEU A 168 7.24 14.76 -0.36
N SER A 169 6.84 16.01 -0.61
CA SER A 169 5.82 16.35 -1.61
C SER A 169 6.26 17.58 -2.43
N SER A 170 5.51 17.84 -3.49
CA SER A 170 5.64 19.08 -4.26
C SER A 170 5.38 20.27 -3.35
N CYS A 171 6.22 21.31 -3.40
CA CYS A 171 6.05 22.53 -2.61
C CYS A 171 4.75 23.32 -2.89
N LYS A 172 3.99 22.92 -3.92
CA LYS A 172 2.64 23.44 -4.21
C LYS A 172 1.53 22.74 -3.42
N ASP A 173 1.85 21.68 -2.68
CA ASP A 173 0.88 20.91 -1.90
C ASP A 173 0.47 21.69 -0.64
N PRO A 174 -0.83 21.92 -0.38
CA PRO A 174 -1.28 22.58 0.85
C PRO A 174 -0.85 21.86 2.14
N LYS A 175 -0.50 20.58 2.08
CA LYS A 175 -0.04 19.81 3.24
C LYS A 175 1.43 20.04 3.61
N VAL A 176 2.21 20.83 2.85
CA VAL A 176 3.62 21.14 3.19
C VAL A 176 3.75 22.41 4.06
N TYR A 177 2.67 23.18 4.24
CA TYR A 177 2.66 24.35 5.11
C TYR A 177 2.45 23.91 6.56
N GLY A 178 3.33 24.31 7.47
CA GLY A 178 3.17 23.95 8.88
C GLY A 178 4.43 23.97 9.73
N TRP A 179 5.60 24.23 9.14
CA TRP A 179 6.86 24.30 9.88
C TRP A 179 7.06 25.66 10.54
N SER A 180 7.65 25.68 11.73
CA SER A 180 8.09 26.90 12.42
C SER A 180 9.27 26.68 13.34
N VAL A 181 10.04 27.73 13.56
CA VAL A 181 11.13 27.72 14.53
C VAL A 181 10.56 27.80 15.95
N LYS A 182 11.03 26.93 16.83
CA LYS A 182 10.86 26.99 18.27
C LYS A 182 12.24 27.18 18.91
N ALA A 183 12.45 28.35 19.52
CA ALA A 183 13.67 28.65 20.26
C ALA A 183 13.65 27.93 21.61
N LEU A 184 14.77 27.29 21.97
CA LEU A 184 15.04 26.77 23.32
C LEU A 184 16.18 27.58 23.93
N ASP A 185 16.16 27.75 25.26
CA ASP A 185 17.06 28.63 26.03
C ASP A 185 18.57 28.29 25.98
N GLN A 186 19.01 27.38 25.10
CA GLN A 186 20.39 26.87 25.05
C GLN A 186 20.99 26.77 23.62
N ASP A 187 20.79 27.78 22.77
CA ASP A 187 21.44 27.89 21.44
C ASP A 187 21.12 26.77 20.41
N VAL A 188 20.14 25.91 20.70
CA VAL A 188 19.65 24.87 19.77
C VAL A 188 18.24 25.21 19.30
N ASP A 189 18.15 25.80 18.11
CA ASP A 189 16.88 26.02 17.43
C ASP A 189 16.25 24.68 17.00
N GLN A 190 14.96 24.50 17.27
CA GLN A 190 14.17 23.43 16.66
C GLN A 190 13.26 23.97 15.56
N ILE A 191 13.04 23.19 14.50
CA ILE A 191 12.00 23.39 13.51
C ILE A 191 10.91 22.36 13.81
N CYS A 192 9.74 22.83 14.23
CA CYS A 192 8.62 22.00 14.65
C CYS A 192 7.41 22.17 13.73
N TRP A 193 6.66 21.09 13.57
CA TRP A 193 5.35 21.10 12.93
C TRP A 193 4.30 21.73 13.87
N LYS A 194 3.47 22.65 13.35
CA LYS A 194 2.57 23.53 14.13
C LYS A 194 1.31 22.84 14.66
N GLU A 195 0.94 21.66 14.18
CA GLU A 195 -0.35 21.07 14.52
C GLU A 195 -0.39 20.59 15.99
N LYS A 196 -1.28 21.19 16.79
CA LYS A 196 -1.59 20.71 18.15
C LYS A 196 -2.44 19.46 18.02
N LEU A 197 -1.83 18.30 18.28
CA LEU A 197 -2.53 17.04 18.42
C LEU A 197 -3.00 16.90 19.86
N GLU A 198 -4.26 16.51 20.06
CA GLU A 198 -4.81 16.16 21.37
C GLU A 198 -3.88 15.11 22.04
N GLY A 199 -3.08 15.56 23.01
CA GLY A 199 -2.26 14.71 23.87
C GLY A 199 -0.85 14.32 23.39
N HIS A 200 -0.35 14.77 22.23
CA HIS A 200 0.99 14.38 21.72
C HIS A 200 1.96 15.57 21.55
N ARG A 201 3.26 15.34 21.79
CA ARG A 201 4.32 16.36 21.58
C ARG A 201 4.48 16.63 20.06
N PRO A 202 4.65 17.89 19.63
CA PRO A 202 4.84 18.22 18.22
C PRO A 202 6.14 17.58 17.68
N LEU A 203 6.10 17.12 16.43
CA LEU A 203 7.28 16.59 15.74
C LEU A 203 8.26 17.75 15.46
N CYS A 204 9.46 17.66 16.03
CA CYS A 204 10.49 18.70 15.97
C CYS A 204 11.82 18.12 15.46
N LEU A 205 12.48 18.90 14.61
CA LEU A 205 13.81 18.64 14.10
C LEU A 205 14.76 19.69 14.64
N TYR A 206 15.97 19.30 15.03
CA TYR A 206 16.94 20.23 15.59
C TYR A 206 17.88 20.75 14.48
N LYS A 207 18.35 21.99 14.61
CA LYS A 207 19.34 22.60 13.70
C LYS A 207 20.77 22.33 14.15
N ARG A 208 21.68 22.00 13.23
CA ARG A 208 23.14 22.03 13.47
C ARG A 208 23.80 23.09 12.58
N LYS A 209 24.58 24.00 13.18
CA LYS A 209 25.48 24.89 12.42
C LYS A 209 26.65 24.06 11.86
N PRO A 210 27.06 24.23 10.60
CA PRO A 210 28.25 23.55 10.06
C PRO A 210 29.47 23.86 10.94
N LEU A 211 30.28 22.84 11.26
CA LEU A 211 31.56 23.06 11.94
C LEU A 211 32.48 23.85 10.99
N LEU A 212 32.86 25.05 11.40
CA LEU A 212 33.83 25.91 10.70
C LEU A 212 35.16 25.16 10.54
N ALA A 213 35.64 25.04 9.31
CA ALA A 213 37.05 24.73 9.05
C ALA A 213 37.89 25.96 9.44
N SER A 214 38.98 25.70 10.15
CA SER A 214 39.94 26.71 10.61
C SER A 214 40.58 27.45 9.44
N ASP A 215 40.70 28.77 9.63
CA ASP A 215 41.47 29.77 8.91
C ASP A 215 41.14 30.09 7.44
N GLY A 216 40.79 31.38 7.25
CA GLY A 216 41.13 32.12 6.05
C GLY A 216 39.95 32.65 5.25
N GLN A 217 39.68 33.95 5.44
CA GLN A 217 39.03 34.87 4.48
C GLN A 217 37.50 34.76 4.28
N ILE A 218 36.81 35.57 5.09
CA ILE A 218 35.82 36.58 4.68
C ILE A 218 35.50 36.58 3.17
N LEU A 219 34.52 35.76 2.75
CA LEU A 219 33.76 35.95 1.51
C LEU A 219 32.41 35.17 1.49
N TYR A 220 31.86 34.82 2.66
CA TYR A 220 30.66 33.97 2.75
C TYR A 220 29.56 34.55 3.65
N GLN A 221 29.25 35.83 3.50
CA GLN A 221 28.13 36.47 4.21
C GLN A 221 26.77 36.34 3.50
N GLN A 222 26.62 35.44 2.52
CA GLN A 222 25.36 35.24 1.78
C GLN A 222 24.80 33.81 1.78
N ARG A 223 25.34 32.86 2.56
CA ARG A 223 24.84 31.47 2.57
C ARG A 223 24.30 31.02 3.94
N ILE A 224 23.52 31.88 4.61
CA ILE A 224 23.00 31.67 5.99
C ILE A 224 21.73 30.78 6.05
N GLN A 225 21.21 30.28 4.92
CA GLN A 225 19.89 29.61 4.90
C GLN A 225 19.89 28.08 4.81
N GLU A 226 21.04 27.44 4.60
CA GLU A 226 21.09 25.98 4.42
C GLU A 226 21.36 25.27 5.77
N LEU A 227 20.40 24.45 6.20
CA LEU A 227 20.39 23.79 7.51
C LEU A 227 20.47 22.27 7.37
N HIS A 228 21.28 21.62 8.21
CA HIS A 228 21.15 20.20 8.49
C HIS A 228 20.14 19.99 9.62
N LEU A 229 19.21 19.06 9.42
CA LEU A 229 18.10 18.79 10.34
C LEU A 229 18.12 17.36 10.84
N PHE A 230 17.95 17.17 12.14
CA PHE A 230 18.07 15.85 12.80
C PHE A 230 16.91 15.54 13.75
N ALA A 231 16.64 14.25 13.95
CA ALA A 231 15.45 13.75 14.68
C ALA A 231 15.57 13.82 16.22
N SER A 232 16.78 13.74 16.78
CA SER A 232 17.00 13.84 18.24
C SER A 232 18.39 14.37 18.59
N ASP A 233 18.54 14.97 19.77
CA ASP A 233 19.82 15.40 20.31
C ASP A 233 20.82 14.23 20.37
N GLY A 234 21.79 14.23 19.45
CA GLY A 234 22.86 13.23 19.42
C GLY A 234 22.67 12.05 18.45
N THR A 235 21.77 12.11 17.46
CA THR A 235 21.73 11.09 16.40
C THR A 235 22.55 11.46 15.16
N GLU A 236 23.23 10.47 14.56
CA GLU A 236 24.06 10.60 13.34
C GLU A 236 23.23 10.70 12.03
N PHE A 237 21.92 10.85 12.11
CA PHE A 237 21.02 10.77 10.95
C PHE A 237 20.37 12.12 10.63
N CYS A 238 20.56 12.58 9.39
CA CYS A 238 20.05 13.84 8.85
C CYS A 238 18.85 13.61 7.95
N LEU A 239 17.92 14.57 7.93
CA LEU A 239 16.79 14.58 7.00
C LEU A 239 17.33 14.62 5.56
N ASP A 240 16.91 13.66 4.75
CA ASP A 240 17.46 13.41 3.42
C ASP A 240 16.33 13.45 2.36
N ALA A 241 16.51 14.29 1.34
CA ALA A 241 15.57 14.49 0.25
C ALA A 241 15.76 13.50 -0.92
N SER A 242 16.65 12.51 -0.80
CA SER A 242 16.88 11.50 -1.85
C SER A 242 15.74 10.49 -1.90
N SER A 243 15.04 10.44 -3.03
CA SER A 243 14.06 9.40 -3.33
C SER A 243 14.69 8.03 -3.65
N LYS A 244 15.97 7.82 -3.31
CA LYS A 244 16.81 6.72 -3.82
C LYS A 244 17.60 6.06 -2.69
N ARG A 245 16.93 5.24 -1.86
CA ARG A 245 17.62 4.21 -1.08
C ARG A 245 16.74 2.98 -0.92
N LYS A 246 17.25 1.83 -1.37
CA LYS A 246 16.77 0.49 -0.98
C LYS A 246 17.14 0.28 0.48
N LEU A 247 16.17 0.12 1.39
CA LEU A 247 16.41 -0.20 2.79
C LEU A 247 15.30 -1.13 3.32
N THR A 248 15.67 -1.93 4.31
CA THR A 248 14.91 -3.11 4.78
C THR A 248 13.78 -2.73 5.75
N SER A 249 12.84 -3.65 6.00
CA SER A 249 11.62 -3.43 6.81
C SER A 249 11.86 -3.00 8.27
N LYS A 250 13.09 -3.10 8.81
CA LYS A 250 13.45 -2.52 10.12
C LYS A 250 13.78 -1.03 10.06
N GLU A 251 14.20 -0.52 8.91
CA GLU A 251 14.56 0.89 8.67
C GLU A 251 13.34 1.74 8.23
N PHE A 252 12.23 1.07 7.94
CA PHE A 252 10.95 1.65 7.48
C PHE A 252 10.29 2.63 8.47
N LYS A 253 10.72 2.66 9.74
CA LYS A 253 10.19 3.63 10.72
C LYS A 253 10.78 5.04 10.57
N ARG A 254 11.74 5.27 9.67
CA ARG A 254 12.41 6.57 9.46
C ARG A 254 12.68 6.85 7.99
N THR A 255 11.62 6.83 7.17
CA THR A 255 11.62 6.94 5.70
C THR A 255 12.31 8.18 5.08
N SER A 256 12.72 9.16 5.88
CA SER A 256 13.35 10.40 5.39
C SER A 256 14.70 10.71 6.03
N PHE A 257 15.37 9.76 6.68
CA PHE A 257 16.65 10.02 7.36
C PHE A 257 17.79 9.12 6.85
N SER A 258 18.96 9.69 6.62
CA SER A 258 20.19 8.97 6.25
C SER A 258 21.38 9.46 7.07
N VAL A 259 22.52 8.77 7.02
CA VAL A 259 23.72 9.20 7.76
C VAL A 259 24.10 10.61 7.31
N CYS A 260 24.33 11.51 8.28
CA CYS A 260 24.67 12.90 7.99
C CYS A 260 25.95 12.99 7.16
N ARG A 261 25.85 13.66 6.01
CA ARG A 261 26.93 13.98 5.07
C ARG A 261 26.76 15.42 4.59
N GLN A 262 27.82 16.06 4.12
CA GLN A 262 27.72 17.40 3.50
C GLN A 262 27.16 17.31 2.07
N ASP A 263 26.06 16.58 1.88
CA ASP A 263 25.45 16.34 0.57
C ASP A 263 24.26 17.29 0.36
N ALA A 264 24.06 17.79 -0.86
CA ALA A 264 23.04 18.80 -1.18
C ALA A 264 21.59 18.33 -0.93
N ASN A 265 21.34 17.02 -0.94
CA ASN A 265 20.07 16.39 -0.58
C ASN A 265 19.76 16.43 0.93
N GLN A 266 20.73 16.81 1.78
CA GLN A 266 20.53 16.97 3.23
C GLN A 266 20.46 18.44 3.67
N MET A 267 20.49 19.37 2.71
CA MET A 267 20.46 20.81 2.93
C MET A 267 19.04 21.35 2.84
N TRP A 268 18.50 21.87 3.93
CA TRP A 268 17.12 22.33 4.02
C TRP A 268 17.02 23.82 4.30
N GLU A 269 16.03 24.47 3.71
CA GLU A 269 15.70 25.87 3.91
C GLU A 269 14.25 25.99 4.42
N LEU A 270 14.06 26.76 5.49
CA LEU A 270 12.74 27.07 6.01
C LEU A 270 12.28 28.43 5.45
N ASN A 271 11.24 28.40 4.64
CA ASN A 271 10.65 29.59 4.06
C ASN A 271 9.72 30.30 5.06
N ALA A 272 9.56 31.62 4.89
CA ALA A 272 8.65 32.43 5.70
C ALA A 272 7.18 31.98 5.65
N ASN A 273 6.77 31.32 4.56
CA ASN A 273 5.43 30.75 4.39
C ASN A 273 5.20 29.45 5.19
N GLY A 274 6.20 28.95 5.92
CA GLY A 274 6.11 27.73 6.72
C GLY A 274 6.33 26.44 5.94
N THR A 275 6.93 26.51 4.75
CA THR A 275 7.41 25.35 3.98
C THR A 275 8.87 25.08 4.27
N LEU A 276 9.23 23.80 4.36
CA LEU A 276 10.61 23.35 4.53
C LEU A 276 11.07 22.69 3.23
N ILE A 277 11.92 23.36 2.47
CA ILE A 277 12.31 22.99 1.10
C ILE A 277 13.75 22.47 1.06
N ASN A 278 14.01 21.48 0.21
CA ASN A 278 15.36 21.12 -0.21
C ASN A 278 15.57 21.66 -1.63
N ASN A 279 16.42 22.68 -1.77
CA ASN A 279 16.63 23.39 -3.04
C ASN A 279 17.27 22.51 -4.14
N HIS A 280 17.97 21.45 -3.76
CA HIS A 280 18.58 20.52 -4.70
C HIS A 280 17.57 19.58 -5.37
N SER A 281 16.64 19.02 -4.58
CA SER A 281 15.58 18.13 -5.07
C SER A 281 14.34 18.88 -5.58
N GLY A 282 14.13 20.12 -5.13
CA GLY A 282 12.92 20.90 -5.38
C GLY A 282 11.68 20.38 -4.63
N LEU A 283 11.87 19.49 -3.64
CA LEU A 283 10.80 18.91 -2.83
C LEU A 283 10.68 19.61 -1.47
N CYS A 284 9.47 19.61 -0.92
CA CYS A 284 9.18 20.13 0.40
C CYS A 284 8.84 19.00 1.38
N ALA A 285 9.30 19.13 2.62
CA ALA A 285 8.98 18.19 3.69
C ALA A 285 7.54 18.40 4.18
N MET A 286 6.83 17.30 4.34
CA MET A 286 5.49 17.26 4.92
C MET A 286 5.44 16.26 6.07
N VAL A 287 4.54 16.48 7.02
CA VAL A 287 4.19 15.48 8.03
C VAL A 287 2.91 14.79 7.56
N ASN A 288 3.01 13.49 7.29
CA ASN A 288 1.86 12.67 6.97
C ASN A 288 1.24 12.12 8.26
N SER A 289 -0.08 12.27 8.37
CA SER A 289 -0.95 11.58 9.30
C SER A 289 -1.79 10.56 8.53
N ASP A 290 -1.16 9.77 7.68
CA ASP A 290 -1.84 8.62 7.09
C ASP A 290 -1.69 7.43 8.05
N GLU A 291 -2.78 6.69 8.26
CA GLU A 291 -2.89 5.45 9.03
C GLU A 291 -2.01 4.32 8.46
N PHE A 292 -0.69 4.51 8.35
CA PHE A 292 0.24 3.49 7.85
C PHE A 292 0.72 2.52 8.93
N ASP A 293 0.43 2.81 10.20
CA ASP A 293 0.76 1.90 11.30
C ASP A 293 -0.37 0.91 11.62
N ALA A 294 -1.54 1.06 10.99
CA ALA A 294 -2.56 0.02 10.98
C ALA A 294 -2.48 -0.72 9.63
N VAL A 295 -2.05 -1.97 9.67
CA VAL A 295 -2.21 -2.88 8.52
C VAL A 295 -3.66 -2.78 8.05
N PRO A 296 -3.93 -2.47 6.76
CA PRO A 296 -5.28 -2.33 6.25
C PRO A 296 -6.13 -3.52 6.67
N SER A 297 -7.24 -3.25 7.36
CA SER A 297 -8.13 -4.26 7.90
C SER A 297 -9.55 -4.10 7.33
N GLY A 298 -10.42 -5.05 7.63
CA GLY A 298 -11.78 -5.10 7.10
C GLY A 298 -11.91 -6.05 5.92
N ILE A 299 -12.94 -5.81 5.12
CA ILE A 299 -13.22 -6.59 3.92
C ILE A 299 -13.11 -5.69 2.69
N ARG A 300 -12.66 -6.27 1.58
CA ARG A 300 -12.61 -5.62 0.27
C ARG A 300 -13.21 -6.52 -0.78
N SER A 301 -13.65 -5.94 -1.90
CA SER A 301 -14.05 -6.72 -3.06
C SER A 301 -13.74 -6.00 -4.36
N TRP A 302 -13.49 -6.78 -5.40
CA TRP A 302 -13.23 -6.28 -6.74
C TRP A 302 -14.15 -6.94 -7.75
N ILE A 303 -14.48 -6.20 -8.82
CA ILE A 303 -15.27 -6.69 -9.93
C ILE A 303 -14.58 -6.36 -11.26
N ALA A 304 -14.73 -7.27 -12.23
CA ALA A 304 -14.28 -7.07 -13.60
C ALA A 304 -15.21 -7.80 -14.58
N THR A 305 -15.16 -7.39 -15.85
CA THR A 305 -15.92 -7.99 -16.96
C THR A 305 -14.97 -8.75 -17.86
N GLY A 306 -15.23 -10.04 -18.07
CA GLY A 306 -14.51 -10.88 -19.02
C GLY A 306 -14.88 -10.61 -20.47
N LYS A 307 -14.05 -11.11 -21.38
CA LYS A 307 -14.18 -10.89 -22.83
C LYS A 307 -15.44 -11.53 -23.44
N ARG A 308 -16.02 -12.55 -22.77
CA ARG A 308 -17.26 -13.22 -23.20
C ARG A 308 -18.48 -12.71 -22.42
N GLY A 309 -18.32 -11.65 -21.62
CA GLY A 309 -19.37 -11.09 -20.78
C GLY A 309 -19.53 -11.79 -19.43
N GLU A 310 -18.68 -12.76 -19.09
CA GLU A 310 -18.61 -13.29 -17.73
C GLU A 310 -18.20 -12.19 -16.74
N ILE A 311 -18.68 -12.28 -15.51
CA ILE A 311 -18.35 -11.35 -14.43
C ILE A 311 -17.37 -12.03 -13.49
N TYR A 312 -16.25 -11.38 -13.23
CA TYR A 312 -15.32 -11.80 -12.19
C TYR A 312 -15.59 -11.00 -10.92
N LEU A 313 -15.81 -11.69 -9.81
CA LEU A 313 -16.03 -11.09 -8.50
C LEU A 313 -15.05 -11.68 -7.49
N ALA A 314 -14.23 -10.84 -6.89
CA ALA A 314 -13.27 -11.24 -5.86
C ALA A 314 -13.65 -10.65 -4.51
N PHE A 315 -13.60 -11.46 -3.46
CA PHE A 315 -13.73 -11.08 -2.06
C PHE A 315 -12.40 -11.24 -1.37
N PHE A 316 -12.02 -10.28 -0.53
CA PHE A 316 -10.77 -10.27 0.22
C PHE A 316 -11.06 -10.02 1.69
N ASN A 317 -10.60 -10.93 2.54
CA ASN A 317 -10.70 -10.79 3.98
C ASN A 317 -9.37 -10.27 4.55
N LEU A 318 -9.29 -8.97 4.81
CA LEU A 318 -8.09 -8.37 5.40
C LEU A 318 -8.08 -8.48 6.94
N ASN A 319 -9.11 -9.08 7.53
CA ASN A 319 -9.19 -9.24 8.98
C ASN A 319 -8.28 -10.39 9.47
N PRO A 320 -7.79 -10.31 10.72
CA PRO A 320 -7.02 -11.38 11.36
C PRO A 320 -7.90 -12.58 11.78
N LYS A 321 -9.17 -12.59 11.37
CA LYS A 321 -10.14 -13.64 11.67
C LYS A 321 -10.90 -13.99 10.41
N LYS A 322 -11.32 -15.24 10.37
CA LYS A 322 -12.22 -15.76 9.37
C LYS A 322 -13.53 -14.95 9.30
N THR A 323 -13.94 -14.59 8.09
CA THR A 323 -15.06 -13.68 7.87
C THR A 323 -16.02 -14.24 6.83
N VAL A 324 -17.30 -14.28 7.16
CA VAL A 324 -18.36 -14.57 6.20
C VAL A 324 -18.64 -13.32 5.39
N MET A 325 -18.39 -13.38 4.09
CA MET A 325 -18.56 -12.27 3.16
C MET A 325 -19.75 -12.53 2.24
N SER A 326 -20.54 -11.49 1.95
CA SER A 326 -21.72 -11.60 1.11
C SER A 326 -21.96 -10.39 0.23
N ALA A 327 -22.43 -10.62 -1.01
CA ALA A 327 -22.89 -9.60 -1.94
C ALA A 327 -24.17 -10.04 -2.65
N LYS A 328 -25.09 -9.10 -2.91
CA LYS A 328 -26.32 -9.36 -3.67
C LYS A 328 -26.06 -9.21 -5.16
N ILE A 329 -26.69 -10.05 -5.99
CA ILE A 329 -26.61 -9.93 -7.46
C ILE A 329 -27.16 -8.57 -7.93
N ALA A 330 -28.20 -8.06 -7.27
CA ALA A 330 -28.75 -6.74 -7.56
C ALA A 330 -27.73 -5.59 -7.35
N ASP A 331 -26.80 -5.74 -6.40
CA ASP A 331 -25.75 -4.76 -6.18
C ASP A 331 -24.59 -4.94 -7.17
N ILE A 332 -24.26 -6.18 -7.53
CA ILE A 332 -23.29 -6.51 -8.59
C ILE A 332 -23.72 -5.88 -9.93
N ALA A 333 -25.02 -5.91 -10.25
CA ALA A 333 -25.58 -5.27 -11.45
C ALA A 333 -25.23 -3.77 -11.54
N LYS A 334 -25.23 -3.06 -10.40
CA LYS A 334 -24.93 -1.61 -10.35
C LYS A 334 -23.51 -1.27 -10.78
N ALA A 335 -22.60 -2.23 -10.68
CA ALA A 335 -21.20 -2.03 -11.02
C ALA A 335 -20.88 -2.29 -12.49
N LEU A 336 -21.81 -2.83 -13.28
CA LEU A 336 -21.58 -3.23 -14.67
C LEU A 336 -22.06 -2.16 -15.68
N PRO A 337 -21.38 -1.97 -16.82
CA PRO A 337 -21.71 -0.91 -17.78
C PRO A 337 -23.01 -1.12 -18.57
N ARG A 338 -23.52 -2.36 -18.65
CA ARG A 338 -24.71 -2.73 -19.44
C ARG A 338 -25.50 -3.83 -18.73
N GLU A 339 -26.83 -3.66 -18.77
CA GLU A 339 -27.91 -4.59 -18.39
C GLU A 339 -28.39 -4.59 -16.92
N ASN A 340 -29.71 -4.45 -16.79
CA ASN A 340 -30.46 -4.99 -15.66
C ASN A 340 -30.20 -6.50 -15.64
N LEU A 341 -29.49 -7.01 -14.63
CA LEU A 341 -29.39 -8.45 -14.39
C LEU A 341 -30.79 -8.99 -14.01
N THR A 342 -31.63 -9.27 -15.00
CA THR A 342 -33.03 -9.68 -14.80
C THR A 342 -33.18 -11.18 -14.53
N ARG A 343 -32.11 -11.97 -14.62
CA ARG A 343 -32.13 -13.44 -14.48
C ARG A 343 -31.09 -13.96 -13.48
N PRO A 344 -31.35 -15.12 -12.85
CA PRO A 344 -30.38 -15.77 -11.97
C PRO A 344 -29.07 -16.09 -12.69
N CYS A 345 -27.96 -15.68 -12.08
CA CYS A 345 -26.62 -16.03 -12.56
C CYS A 345 -26.26 -17.48 -12.22
N ILE A 346 -25.43 -18.10 -13.05
CA ILE A 346 -24.71 -19.33 -12.72
C ILE A 346 -23.29 -18.94 -12.35
N GLY A 347 -22.81 -19.37 -11.19
CA GLY A 347 -21.48 -19.03 -10.69
C GLY A 347 -20.62 -20.24 -10.36
N TRP A 348 -19.31 -20.04 -10.37
CA TRP A 348 -18.31 -21.01 -9.90
C TRP A 348 -17.31 -20.32 -8.98
N ASP A 349 -16.94 -20.98 -7.89
CA ASP A 349 -15.79 -20.63 -7.09
C ASP A 349 -14.53 -21.18 -7.77
N VAL A 350 -13.60 -20.28 -8.10
CA VAL A 350 -12.37 -20.59 -8.83
C VAL A 350 -11.45 -21.48 -8.01
N TRP A 351 -11.41 -21.31 -6.68
CA TRP A 351 -10.47 -22.05 -5.84
C TRP A 351 -10.94 -23.46 -5.50
N SER A 352 -12.24 -23.64 -5.23
CA SER A 352 -12.80 -24.96 -4.92
C SER A 352 -13.30 -25.71 -6.17
N GLY A 353 -13.46 -25.03 -7.30
CA GLY A 353 -14.08 -25.56 -8.52
C GLY A 353 -15.58 -25.84 -8.37
N LYS A 354 -16.18 -25.51 -7.22
CA LYS A 354 -17.58 -25.83 -6.93
C LYS A 354 -18.52 -24.82 -7.58
N ARG A 355 -19.61 -25.33 -8.14
CA ARG A 355 -20.70 -24.51 -8.66
C ARG A 355 -21.48 -23.86 -7.53
N ILE A 356 -21.80 -22.58 -7.67
CA ILE A 356 -22.55 -21.78 -6.70
C ILE A 356 -24.01 -21.79 -7.11
N GLY A 357 -24.75 -22.82 -6.70
CA GLY A 357 -26.21 -22.91 -6.88
C GLY A 357 -26.74 -22.82 -8.32
N SER A 358 -28.06 -22.98 -8.47
CA SER A 358 -28.76 -22.90 -9.77
C SER A 358 -29.59 -21.61 -9.95
N ALA A 359 -29.64 -20.74 -8.93
CA ALA A 359 -30.21 -19.40 -9.02
C ALA A 359 -29.65 -18.51 -7.91
N ILE A 360 -28.60 -17.75 -8.22
CA ILE A 360 -27.92 -16.92 -7.24
C ILE A 360 -28.66 -15.59 -7.11
N TYR A 361 -29.18 -15.27 -5.92
CA TYR A 361 -29.66 -13.92 -5.56
C TYR A 361 -28.62 -13.16 -4.74
N SER A 362 -27.81 -13.90 -4.00
CA SER A 362 -26.64 -13.42 -3.28
C SER A 362 -25.55 -14.48 -3.29
N ILE A 363 -24.31 -14.03 -3.27
CA ILE A 363 -23.13 -14.87 -3.08
C ILE A 363 -22.72 -14.69 -1.64
N THR A 364 -22.59 -15.80 -0.91
CA THR A 364 -22.12 -15.80 0.48
C THR A 364 -21.08 -16.89 0.63
N ILE A 365 -19.92 -16.54 1.16
CA ILE A 365 -18.83 -17.48 1.38
C ILE A 365 -18.08 -17.13 2.66
N GLU A 366 -17.50 -18.13 3.29
CA GLU A 366 -16.56 -17.93 4.39
C GLU A 366 -15.14 -17.84 3.85
N VAL A 367 -14.43 -16.75 4.17
CA VAL A 367 -13.06 -16.48 3.70
C VAL A 367 -12.13 -16.52 4.90
N GLU A 368 -11.06 -17.32 4.80
CA GLU A 368 -10.01 -17.44 5.84
C GLU A 368 -9.32 -16.10 6.12
N THR A 369 -8.56 -16.04 7.22
CA THR A 369 -7.77 -14.85 7.57
C THR A 369 -6.82 -14.53 6.41
N HIS A 370 -6.78 -13.27 5.98
CA HIS A 370 -5.91 -12.83 4.87
C HIS A 370 -6.16 -13.53 3.53
N GLY A 371 -7.23 -14.32 3.43
CA GLY A 371 -7.58 -15.08 2.24
C GLY A 371 -8.48 -14.31 1.29
N CYS A 372 -8.76 -14.95 0.16
CA CYS A 372 -9.68 -14.45 -0.85
C CYS A 372 -10.62 -15.54 -1.35
N ALA A 373 -11.74 -15.12 -1.92
CA ALA A 373 -12.58 -15.94 -2.77
C ALA A 373 -12.70 -15.27 -4.13
N LEU A 374 -12.72 -16.07 -5.20
CA LEU A 374 -12.83 -15.56 -6.56
C LEU A 374 -13.92 -16.33 -7.30
N PHE A 375 -14.81 -15.60 -7.95
CA PHE A 375 -15.98 -16.14 -8.61
C PHE A 375 -15.99 -15.76 -10.09
N VAL A 376 -16.40 -16.72 -10.93
CA VAL A 376 -16.81 -16.47 -12.31
C VAL A 376 -18.31 -16.61 -12.38
N LEU A 377 -19.02 -15.56 -12.78
CA LEU A 377 -20.48 -15.53 -12.89
C LEU A 377 -20.88 -15.34 -14.34
N ASN A 378 -21.76 -16.21 -14.82
CA ASN A 378 -22.41 -16.10 -16.11
C ASN A 378 -23.87 -15.74 -15.88
N CYS A 379 -24.24 -14.50 -16.23
CA CYS A 379 -25.59 -13.98 -16.05
C CYS A 379 -26.33 -13.78 -17.39
N HIS A 380 -25.72 -14.19 -18.51
CA HIS A 380 -26.29 -14.06 -19.85
C HIS A 380 -27.23 -15.21 -20.23
N ASN A 381 -28.13 -14.94 -21.19
CA ASN A 381 -28.90 -15.98 -21.87
C ASN A 381 -27.94 -16.90 -22.64
N ARG A 382 -28.00 -18.21 -22.40
CA ARG A 382 -27.71 -19.16 -23.47
C ARG A 382 -28.89 -19.06 -24.43
N GLU A 383 -28.79 -18.22 -25.45
CA GLU A 383 -29.48 -18.54 -26.70
C GLU A 383 -28.68 -19.66 -27.37
N GLY A 384 -29.43 -20.64 -27.89
CA GLY A 384 -28.98 -22.01 -28.19
C GLY A 384 -27.90 -22.14 -29.28
#